data_AF-A0A8J5TMR0-F1
#
_entry.id   AF-A0A8J5TMR0-F1
#
_cell.length_a   1.000
_cell.length_b   1.000
_cell.length_c   1.000
_cell.angle_alpha   90.00
_cell.angle_beta   90.00
_cell.angle_gamma   90.00
#
_symmetry.space_group_name_H-M   'P 1'
#
loop_
_entity.id
_entity.type
_entity.pdbx_description
1 polymer ?
#
loop_
_entity_poly.entity_id
_entity_poly.type
_entity_poly.pdbx_seq_one_letter_code
_entity_poly.pdbx_strand_id
1 'polypeptide(L)'
;MAASGFFSGVSGFINTYATPVALQKIGWKTYTIFLILHFVEWGMMYFALVETKGRSLEEIDEIFKSPNPVKTSKQKHEVYIKEGAGVTADLGAKEA
;
A
#
# COMPACT_ATOMS: atom_id res chain seq x y z
N MET A 1 -10.96 -14.38 3.18
CA MET A 1 -10.22 -15.67 3.24
C MET A 1 -10.19 -16.43 1.91
N ALA A 2 -11.24 -16.40 1.08
CA ALA A 2 -11.19 -17.06 -0.25
C ALA A 2 -10.23 -16.37 -1.23
N ALA A 3 -10.27 -15.03 -1.32
CA ALA A 3 -9.41 -14.28 -2.22
C ALA A 3 -7.91 -14.46 -1.90
N SER A 4 -7.53 -14.43 -0.61
CA SER A 4 -6.14 -14.61 -0.18
C SER A 4 -5.58 -15.98 -0.56
N GLY A 5 -6.39 -17.05 -0.48
CA GLY A 5 -5.97 -18.39 -0.87
C GLY A 5 -5.71 -18.52 -2.38
N PHE A 6 -6.57 -17.89 -3.20
CA PHE A 6 -6.38 -17.85 -4.65
C PHE A 6 -5.06 -17.17 -5.03
N PHE A 7 -4.80 -15.97 -4.50
CA PHE A 7 -3.56 -15.22 -4.80
C PHE A 7 -2.32 -15.98 -4.31
N SER A 8 -2.39 -16.58 -3.12
CA SER A 8 -1.31 -17.41 -2.60
C SER A 8 -1.03 -18.63 -3.51
N GLY A 9 -2.07 -19.29 -4.02
CA GLY A 9 -1.93 -20.41 -4.95
C GLY A 9 -1.29 -20.01 -6.28
N VAL A 10 -1.71 -18.88 -6.86
CA VAL A 10 -1.11 -18.34 -8.10
C VAL A 10 0.37 -18.00 -7.89
N SER A 11 0.70 -17.32 -6.79
CA SER A 11 2.09 -17.00 -6.42
C SER A 11 2.95 -18.27 -6.25
N GLY A 12 2.40 -19.27 -5.56
CA GLY A 12 3.05 -20.58 -5.40
C GLY A 12 3.34 -21.25 -6.75
N PHE A 13 2.38 -21.26 -7.68
CA PHE A 13 2.58 -21.80 -9.02
C PHE A 13 3.67 -21.07 -9.80
N ILE A 14 3.69 -19.74 -9.75
CA ILE A 14 4.71 -18.93 -10.45
C ILE A 14 6.10 -19.26 -9.92
N ASN A 15 6.27 -19.34 -8.59
CA ASN A 15 7.58 -19.59 -7.98
C ASN A 15 8.08 -21.02 -8.15
N THR A 16 7.19 -22.01 -8.00
CA THR A 16 7.59 -23.43 -8.00
C THR A 16 7.63 -24.07 -9.39
N TYR A 17 6.89 -23.53 -10.37
CA TYR A 17 6.82 -24.08 -11.72
C TYR A 17 7.26 -23.09 -12.79
N ALA A 18 6.60 -21.93 -12.89
CA ALA A 18 6.83 -21.03 -14.02
C ALA A 18 8.26 -20.45 -14.03
N THR A 19 8.79 -20.10 -12.87
CA THR A 19 10.11 -19.49 -12.72
C THR A 19 11.26 -20.44 -13.11
N PRO A 20 11.32 -21.70 -12.64
CA PRO A 20 12.28 -22.68 -13.13
C PRO A 20 12.21 -22.91 -14.64
N VAL A 21 11.00 -23.01 -15.20
CA VAL A 21 10.81 -23.21 -16.65
C VAL A 21 11.34 -22.01 -17.45
N ALA A 22 11.07 -20.79 -16.99
CA ALA A 22 11.59 -19.58 -17.61
C ALA A 22 13.12 -19.52 -17.52
N LEU A 23 13.70 -19.82 -16.36
CA LEU A 23 15.16 -19.86 -16.19
C LEU A 23 15.83 -20.87 -17.14
N GLN A 24 15.22 -22.02 -17.38
CA GLN A 24 15.76 -22.99 -18.34
C GLN A 24 15.67 -22.52 -19.81
N LYS A 25 14.59 -21.82 -20.18
CA LYS A 25 14.35 -21.41 -21.57
C LYS A 25 15.02 -20.09 -21.96
N ILE A 26 15.02 -19.11 -21.06
CA ILE A 26 15.47 -17.74 -21.33
C ILE A 26 16.57 -17.27 -20.37
N GLY A 27 17.00 -18.11 -19.42
CA GLY A 27 18.13 -17.84 -18.54
C GLY A 27 17.91 -16.59 -17.69
N TRP A 28 18.96 -15.77 -17.62
CA TRP A 28 18.98 -14.52 -16.86
C TRP A 28 17.90 -13.52 -17.27
N LYS A 29 17.38 -13.61 -18.51
CA LYS A 29 16.29 -12.73 -18.97
C LYS A 29 15.00 -12.95 -18.18
N THR A 30 14.85 -14.05 -17.45
CA THR A 30 13.73 -14.24 -16.52
C THR A 30 13.64 -13.11 -15.49
N TYR A 31 14.78 -12.55 -15.06
CA TYR A 31 14.80 -11.45 -14.10
C TYR A 31 14.22 -10.14 -14.66
N THR A 32 14.24 -9.93 -15.98
CA THR A 32 13.62 -8.73 -16.58
C THR A 32 12.10 -8.78 -16.51
N ILE A 33 11.51 -9.99 -16.52
CA ILE A 33 10.07 -10.18 -16.29
C ILE A 33 9.70 -9.71 -14.89
N PHE A 34 10.44 -10.15 -13.88
CA PHE A 34 10.22 -9.69 -12.50
C PHE A 34 10.43 -8.19 -12.35
N LEU A 35 11.44 -7.61 -13.01
CA LEU A 35 11.66 -6.16 -13.00
C LEU A 35 10.43 -5.40 -13.51
N ILE A 36 9.85 -5.82 -14.64
CA ILE A 36 8.64 -5.20 -15.19
C ILE A 36 7.47 -5.34 -14.20
N LEU A 37 7.28 -6.53 -13.60
CA LEU A 37 6.23 -6.75 -12.61
C LEU A 37 6.39 -5.84 -11.39
N HIS A 38 7.62 -5.62 -10.90
CA HIS A 38 7.87 -4.68 -9.79
C HIS A 38 7.52 -3.24 -10.16
N PHE A 39 7.79 -2.80 -11.39
CA PHE A 39 7.39 -1.46 -11.83
C PHE A 39 5.87 -1.30 -11.92
N VAL A 40 5.16 -2.34 -12.39
CA VAL A 40 3.69 -2.36 -12.41
C VAL A 40 3.15 -2.32 -10.98
N GLU A 41 3.68 -3.15 -10.08
CA GLU A 41 3.31 -3.15 -8.66
C GLU A 41 3.55 -1.79 -8.02
N TRP A 42 4.73 -1.20 -8.24
CA TRP A 42 5.07 0.13 -7.75
C TRP A 42 4.09 1.19 -8.25
N GLY A 43 3.72 1.14 -9.53
CA GLY A 43 2.69 2.02 -10.10
C GLY A 43 1.33 1.84 -9.42
N MET A 44 0.88 0.59 -9.25
CA MET A 44 -0.37 0.30 -8.54
C MET A 44 -0.35 0.80 -7.10
N MET A 45 0.75 0.57 -6.38
CA MET A 45 0.92 1.07 -5.01
C MET A 45 0.84 2.60 -4.97
N TYR A 46 1.47 3.31 -5.90
CA TYR A 46 1.44 4.78 -5.93
C TYR A 46 0.02 5.35 -6.03
N PHE A 47 -0.86 4.69 -6.80
CA PHE A 47 -2.23 5.13 -7.05
C PHE A 47 -3.26 4.56 -6.08
N ALA A 48 -3.03 3.39 -5.48
CA ALA A 48 -4.01 2.68 -4.66
C ALA A 48 -3.67 2.66 -3.17
N LEU A 49 -2.40 2.85 -2.79
CA LEU A 49 -1.98 2.74 -1.40
C LEU A 49 -2.21 4.05 -0.64
N VAL A 50 -2.95 3.93 0.46
CA VAL A 50 -3.17 5.01 1.44
C VAL A 50 -2.00 5.01 2.42
N GLU A 51 -1.42 6.18 2.67
CA GLU A 51 -0.38 6.34 3.68
C GLU A 51 -1.01 6.22 5.08
N THR A 52 -0.54 5.24 5.86
CA THR A 52 -1.06 4.92 7.19
C THR A 52 -0.08 5.28 8.31
N LYS A 53 1.16 5.64 7.97
CA LYS A 53 2.19 5.93 8.97
C LYS A 53 1.82 7.15 9.80
N GLY A 54 1.82 7.00 11.12
CA GLY A 54 1.59 8.10 12.07
C GLY A 54 0.15 8.58 12.14
N ARG A 55 -0.82 7.75 11.70
CA ARG A 55 -2.26 8.03 11.80
C ARG A 55 -2.91 7.15 12.87
N SER A 56 -3.93 7.65 13.55
CA SER A 56 -4.80 6.84 14.41
C SER A 56 -5.74 5.96 13.57
N LEU A 57 -6.37 4.94 14.17
CA LEU A 57 -7.31 4.08 13.45
C LEU A 57 -8.56 4.83 13.01
N GLU A 58 -9.00 5.79 13.82
CA GLU A 58 -10.13 6.68 13.54
C GLU A 58 -9.83 7.57 12.33
N GLU A 59 -8.63 8.16 12.26
CA GLU A 59 -8.20 8.99 11.12
C GLU A 59 -8.10 8.17 9.83
N ILE A 60 -7.63 6.93 9.92
CA ILE A 60 -7.53 6.03 8.77
C ILE A 60 -8.95 5.75 8.22
N ASP A 61 -9.93 5.49 9.07
CA ASP A 61 -11.32 5.27 8.68
C ASP A 61 -11.92 6.52 7.98
N GLU A 62 -11.64 7.72 8.49
CA GLU A 62 -12.04 8.98 7.84
C GLU A 62 -11.39 9.16 6.46
N ILE A 63 -10.11 8.84 6.33
CA ILE A 63 -9.39 8.90 5.04
C ILE A 63 -10.04 7.96 4.02
N PHE A 64 -10.38 6.73 4.42
CA PHE A 64 -11.02 5.75 3.53
C PHE A 64 -12.44 6.14 3.12
N LYS A 65 -13.16 6.90 3.97
CA LYS A 65 -14.48 7.46 3.64
C LYS A 65 -14.42 8.68 2.71
N SER A 66 -13.25 9.33 2.59
CA SER A 66 -13.10 10.49 1.72
C SER A 66 -13.25 10.13 0.23
N PRO A 67 -13.70 11.06 -0.64
CA PRO A 67 -13.87 10.79 -2.08
C PRO A 67 -12.58 10.37 -2.81
N ASN A 68 -11.40 10.72 -2.27
CA ASN A 68 -10.11 10.37 -2.84
C ASN A 68 -9.10 9.97 -1.73
N PRO A 69 -9.20 8.76 -1.17
CA PRO A 69 -8.44 8.35 0.01
C PRO A 69 -6.91 8.52 -0.11
N VAL A 70 -6.35 8.17 -1.26
CA VAL A 70 -4.90 8.25 -1.53
C VAL A 70 -4.40 9.70 -1.60
N LYS A 71 -5.24 10.64 -2.01
CA LYS A 71 -4.88 12.08 -1.99
C LYS A 71 -4.99 12.64 -0.58
N THR A 72 -6.06 12.30 0.12
CA THR A 72 -6.32 12.73 1.50
C THR A 72 -5.21 12.26 2.45
N SER A 73 -4.69 11.03 2.26
CA SER A 73 -3.62 10.49 3.09
C SER A 73 -2.29 11.25 2.98
N LYS A 74 -2.02 11.88 1.82
CA LYS A 74 -0.77 12.59 1.52
C LYS A 74 -0.74 14.04 2.05
N GLN A 75 -1.84 14.53 2.62
CA GLN A 75 -1.89 15.87 3.20
C GLN A 75 -1.11 15.92 4.52
N LYS A 76 -0.30 16.98 4.71
CA LYS A 76 0.45 17.20 5.95
C LYS A 76 -0.50 17.46 7.11
N HIS A 77 -0.32 16.72 8.20
CA HIS A 77 -1.00 16.95 9.47
C HIS A 77 0.08 17.32 10.51
N GLU A 78 -0.08 18.46 11.18
CA GLU A 78 0.78 18.86 12.30
C GLU A 78 0.23 18.23 13.57
N VAL A 79 0.98 17.27 14.13
CA VAL A 79 0.63 16.63 15.40
C VAL A 79 1.13 17.51 16.53
N TYR A 80 0.22 18.20 17.23
CA TYR A 80 0.54 18.88 18.48
C TYR A 80 0.51 17.87 19.64
N ILE A 81 1.67 17.53 20.19
CA ILE A 81 1.78 16.69 21.39
C ILE A 81 1.61 17.59 22.61
N LYS A 82 0.45 17.53 23.28
CA LYS A 82 0.23 18.17 24.59
C LYS A 82 0.74 17.27 25.70
N GLU A 83 1.73 17.73 26.48
CA GLU A 83 2.24 16.98 27.64
C GLU A 83 1.13 16.77 28.68
N GLY A 84 0.86 15.51 29.02
CA GLY A 84 0.00 15.12 30.15
C GLY A 84 -1.45 14.75 29.83
N ALA A 85 -1.90 14.91 28.58
CA ALA A 85 -3.18 14.36 28.12
C ALA A 85 -2.89 13.40 26.96
N GLY A 86 -3.46 12.20 26.98
CA GLY A 86 -3.38 11.27 25.84
C GLY A 86 -3.75 11.99 24.53
N VAL A 87 -3.18 11.51 23.42
CA VAL A 87 -3.32 12.10 22.09
C VAL A 87 -4.79 12.47 21.82
N THR A 88 -5.10 13.77 21.83
CA THR A 88 -6.42 14.30 21.51
C THR A 88 -6.26 15.19 20.29
N ALA A 89 -6.84 14.75 19.18
CA ALA A 89 -6.79 15.42 17.89
C ALA A 89 -7.66 16.68 17.94
N ASP A 90 -7.05 17.86 17.77
CA ASP A 90 -7.81 19.06 17.46
C ASP A 90 -7.91 19.16 15.94
N LEU A 91 -9.14 19.05 15.46
CA LEU A 91 -9.48 19.23 14.06
C LEU A 91 -9.09 20.66 13.70
N GLY A 92 -8.18 20.79 12.73
CA GLY A 92 -8.00 22.03 11.97
C GLY A 92 -9.28 22.34 11.20
N ALA A 93 -10.33 22.75 11.92
CA ALA A 93 -11.39 23.58 11.41
C ALA A 93 -10.72 24.90 11.02
N LYS A 94 -10.27 24.92 9.78
CA LYS A 94 -9.95 26.15 9.07
C LYS A 94 -11.26 26.91 8.87
N GLU A 95 -11.72 27.59 9.92
CA GLU A 95 -12.64 28.70 9.79
C GLU A 95 -11.83 29.97 9.47
N ALA A 96 -12.28 30.67 8.42
CA ALA A 96 -11.82 31.95 7.87
C ALA A 96 -10.53 31.95 7.03
#